data_AF-A0A833FWY7-F1
#
_entry.id   AF-A0A833FWY7-F1
#
_cell.length_a   1.000
_cell.length_b   1.000
_cell.length_c   1.000
_cell.angle_alpha   90.00
_cell.angle_beta   90.00
_cell.angle_gamma   90.00
#
_symmetry.space_group_name_H-M   'P 1'
#
loop_
_entity.id
_entity.type
_entity.pdbx_description
1 polymer ?
#
loop_
_entity_poly.entity_id
_entity_poly.type
_entity_poly.pdbx_seq_one_letter_code
_entity_poly.pdbx_strand_id
1 'polypeptide(L)' 'MVENVDLSLNAGDFLILLGGNGSGKSSLIKLINGLYRPSRGDIALDGHHGFQKHSVEARSRV' A
#
# COMPACT_ATOMS: atom_id res chain seq x y z
N MET A 1 10.17 -5.54 6.49
CA MET A 1 9.61 -5.05 7.77
C MET A 1 8.86 -3.77 7.46
N VAL A 2 7.64 -3.62 7.97
CA VAL A 2 6.79 -2.41 7.87
C VAL A 2 6.09 -2.33 9.22
N GLU A 3 6.25 -1.24 9.98
CA GLU A 3 5.72 -1.13 11.34
C GLU A 3 5.23 0.28 11.66
N ASN A 4 4.05 0.38 12.28
CA ASN A 4 3.33 1.59 12.71
C ASN A 4 3.31 2.75 11.71
N VAL A 5 2.93 2.46 10.47
CA VAL A 5 2.74 3.47 9.43
C VAL A 5 1.29 3.92 9.44
N ASP A 6 1.05 5.21 9.68
CA ASP A 6 -0.22 5.87 9.43
C ASP A 6 -0.12 6.66 8.13
N LEU A 7 -0.89 6.27 7.12
CA LEU A 7 -0.91 6.86 5.80
C LEU A 7 -2.35 6.98 5.32
N SER A 8 -2.72 8.16 4.80
CA SER A 8 -3.99 8.38 4.13
C SER A 8 -3.72 9.02 2.78
N LEU A 9 -4.36 8.49 1.74
CA LEU A 9 -4.26 8.96 0.36
C LEU A 9 -5.68 9.17 -0.17
N ASN A 10 -5.87 10.25 -0.90
CA ASN A 10 -7.12 10.54 -1.61
C ASN A 10 -7.00 10.12 -3.08
N ALA A 11 -8.15 9.98 -3.75
CA ALA A 11 -8.18 9.73 -5.18
C ALA A 11 -7.46 10.86 -5.94
N GLY A 12 -6.48 10.49 -6.77
CA GLY A 12 -5.66 11.44 -7.53
C GLY A 12 -4.34 11.83 -6.87
N ASP A 13 -4.11 11.44 -5.60
CA ASP A 13 -2.83 11.69 -4.95
C ASP A 13 -1.69 10.91 -5.63
N PHE A 14 -0.53 11.54 -5.70
CA PHE A 14 0.69 10.92 -6.20
C PHE A 14 1.68 10.66 -5.05
N LEU A 15 1.94 9.38 -4.77
CA LEU A 15 2.86 8.97 -3.71
C LEU A 15 4.21 8.51 -4.29
N ILE A 16 5.29 9.06 -3.77
CA ILE A 16 6.65 8.56 -3.99
C ILE A 16 7.18 7.93 -2.70
N LEU A 17 7.62 6.67 -2.77
CA LEU A 17 8.28 5.99 -1.65
C LEU A 17 9.80 6.02 -1.83
N LEU A 18 10.49 6.74 -0.95
CA LEU A 18 11.96 6.84 -0.94
C LEU A 18 12.57 5.94 0.15
N GLY A 19 13.81 5.47 -0.07
CA GLY A 19 14.56 4.69 0.91
C GLY A 19 15.49 3.64 0.27
N GLY A 20 16.49 3.18 1.02
CA GLY A 20 17.48 2.19 0.55
C GLY A 20 16.90 0.79 0.31
N ASN A 21 17.69 -0.10 -0.29
CA ASN A 21 17.28 -1.49 -0.52
C ASN A 21 16.93 -2.19 0.80
N GLY A 22 15.87 -3.01 0.79
CA GLY A 22 15.40 -3.71 1.99
C GLY A 22 14.57 -2.86 2.96
N SER A 23 14.39 -1.56 2.74
CA SER A 23 13.66 -0.66 3.66
C SER A 23 12.14 -0.91 3.76
N GLY A 24 11.59 -1.88 3.04
CA GLY A 24 10.16 -2.23 3.10
C GLY A 24 9.25 -1.55 2.08
N LYS A 25 9.75 -0.71 1.17
CA LYS A 25 8.94 -0.01 0.14
C LYS A 25 8.03 -0.94 -0.67
N SER A 26 8.61 -1.97 -1.27
CA SER A 26 7.85 -2.95 -2.06
C SER A 26 6.90 -3.77 -1.19
N SER A 27 7.22 -3.97 0.08
CA SER A 27 6.31 -4.61 1.04
C SER A 27 5.11 -3.72 1.35
N LEU A 28 5.32 -2.41 1.54
CA LEU A 28 4.24 -1.44 1.77
C LEU A 28 3.33 -1.33 0.55
N ILE A 29 3.88 -1.24 -0.67
CA ILE A 29 3.07 -1.24 -1.91
C ILE A 29 2.22 -2.52 -2.01
N LYS A 30 2.78 -3.69 -1.69
CA LYS A 30 2.03 -4.95 -1.70
C LYS A 30 0.94 -5.01 -0.63
N LEU A 31 1.15 -4.39 0.53
CA LEU A 31 0.11 -4.23 1.56
C LEU A 31 -1.02 -3.32 1.06
N ILE A 32 -0.70 -2.14 0.53
CA ILE A 32 -1.67 -1.18 -0.02
C ILE A 32 -2.49 -1.81 -1.16
N ASN A 33 -1.86 -2.63 -2.01
CA ASN A 33 -2.53 -3.31 -3.12
C ASN A 33 -3.33 -4.55 -2.66
N GLY A 34 -3.32 -4.90 -1.36
CA GLY A 34 -4.01 -6.07 -0.84
C GLY A 34 -3.37 -7.41 -1.23
N LEU A 35 -2.11 -7.40 -1.68
CA LEU A 35 -1.36 -8.63 -2.01
C LEU A 35 -0.81 -9.31 -0.76
N TYR A 36 -0.54 -8.54 0.29
CA TYR A 36 -0.19 -9.05 1.62
C TYR A 36 -1.23 -8.60 2.65
N ARG A 37 -1.52 -9.47 3.62
CA ARG A 37 -2.38 -9.13 4.75
C ARG A 37 -1.53 -8.51 5.86
N PRO A 38 -1.95 -7.38 6.46
CA PRO A 38 -1.25 -6.84 7.62
C PRO A 38 -1.30 -7.83 8.78
N SER A 39 -0.19 -7.96 9.51
CA SER A 39 -0.13 -8.78 10.73
C SER A 39 -0.83 -8.09 11.91
N ARG A 40 -0.90 -6.75 11.89
CA ARG A 40 -1.58 -5.87 12.86
C ARG A 40 -2.05 -4.59 12.16
N GLY A 41 -3.08 -3.95 12.70
CA GLY A 41 -3.71 -2.77 12.11
C GLY A 41 -4.69 -3.12 10.98
N ASP A 42 -5.18 -2.10 10.29
CA ASP A 42 -6.15 -2.23 9.20
C ASP A 42 -5.79 -1.34 8.01
N ILE A 43 -6.26 -1.76 6.84
CA ILE A 43 -6.22 -0.97 5.60
C ILE A 43 -7.66 -0.81 5.13
N ALA A 44 -8.01 0.41 4.73
CA ALA A 44 -9.31 0.73 4.17
C ALA A 44 -9.15 1.36 2.79
N LEU A 45 -10.01 0.96 1.84
CA LEU A 45 -10.14 1.58 0.53
C LEU A 45 -11.56 2.13 0.40
N ASP A 46 -11.70 3.41 0.04
CA ASP A 46 -12.99 4.09 -0.08
C ASP A 46 -13.88 3.93 1.17
N GLY A 47 -13.26 3.92 2.36
CA GLY A 47 -13.94 3.73 3.65
C GLY A 47 -14.32 2.28 3.98
N HIS A 48 -14.07 1.33 3.09
CA HIS A 48 -14.33 -0.09 3.32
C HIS A 48 -13.11 -0.78 3.93
N HIS A 49 -13.29 -1.32 5.14
CA HIS A 49 -12.28 -2.09 5.86
C HIS A 49 -12.29 -3.57 5.47
N GLY A 50 -11.15 -4.22 5.64
CA GLY A 50 -10.99 -5.66 5.51
C GLY A 50 -10.03 -6.05 4.39
N PHE A 51 -9.51 -7.28 4.49
CA PHE A 51 -8.54 -7.77 3.52
C PHE A 51 -9.23 -8.10 2.18
N GLN A 52 -8.93 -7.30 1.16
CA GLN A 52 -9.40 -7.44 -0.21
C GLN A 52 -8.21 -7.23 -1.14
N LYS A 53 -8.10 -8.01 -2.23
CA LYS A 53 -7.14 -7.67 -3.29
C LYS A 53 -7.69 -6.48 -4.05
N HIS A 54 -6.91 -5.42 -4.13
CA HIS A 54 -7.28 -4.27 -4.92
C HIS A 54 -6.77 -4.47 -6.35
N SER A 55 -7.67 -4.38 -7.33
CA SER A 55 -7.29 -4.39 -8.75
C SER A 55 -6.50 -3.12 -9.02
N VAL A 56 -5.16 -3.24 -9.06
CA VAL A 56 -4.30 -2.11 -9.38
C VAL A 56 -3.93 -2.18 -10.85
N GLU A 57 -4.40 -1.23 -11.64
CA GLU A 57 -3.87 -1.00 -12.98
C GLU A 57 -2.46 -0.46 -12.87
N ALA A 58 -1.49 -1.37 -12.92
CA ALA A 58 -0.10 -0.99 -13.14
C ALA A 58 0.02 -0.41 -14.55
N ARG A 59 0.01 0.93 -14.68
CA ARG A 59 0.39 1.58 -15.93
C ARG A 59 1.87 1.35 -16.16
N SER A 60 2.20 0.35 -16.98
CA SER A 60 3.52 0.19 -17.59
C SER A 60 3.86 1.48 -18.32
N ARG A 61 4.78 2.28 -17.78
CA ARG A 61 5.43 3.33 -18.57
C ARG A 61 6.46 2.62 -19.46
N VAL A 62 6.27 2.80 -20.77
CA VAL A 62 7.24 2.50 -21.83
C VAL A 62 8.57 3.15 -21.52
#